data_AF-A0A7Y2A2R6-F1
#
_entry.id   AF-A0A7Y2A2R6-F1
#
_cell.length_a   1.000
_cell.length_b   1.000
_cell.length_c   1.000
_cell.angle_alpha   90.00
_cell.angle_beta   90.00
_cell.angle_gamma   90.00
#
_symmetry.space_group_name_H-M   'P 1'
#
loop_
_entity.id
_entity.type
_entity.pdbx_description
1 polymer ?
#
loop_
_entity_poly.entity_id
_entity_poly.type
_entity_poly.pdbx_seq_one_letter_code
_entity_poly.pdbx_strand_id
1 'polypeptide(L)'
;MLFGKKNIQKLTNEQLLEEYYRTKDVNYLGALYHRFIPLVVGTCMKYLKNQAKAKDASMDIYETCTKKLKNADVHHFKSWLYVVTKNHCLMQLRKDKKNLIHDLEKHENTIVEQNGYDFVKEEQLQQLSAVLEDLNPEQRDCISLFYLKNKCYQEIAEHLNMELKKVKSHIQNGKRNLRILLSEKDIFKDRG
;
A
#
# COMPACT_ATOMS: atom_id res chain seq x y z
N MET A 1 6.87 -8.87 35.69
CA MET A 1 6.25 -10.01 34.96
C MET A 1 7.09 -10.32 33.73
N LEU A 2 7.95 -11.35 33.77
CA LEU A 2 8.96 -11.65 32.73
C LEU A 2 8.66 -12.90 31.89
N PHE A 3 7.50 -13.54 32.08
CA PHE A 3 7.17 -14.82 31.44
C PHE A 3 6.54 -14.70 30.02
N GLY A 4 6.03 -13.53 29.61
CA GLY A 4 5.40 -13.35 28.29
C GLY A 4 6.38 -13.23 27.10
N LYS A 5 7.58 -12.69 27.31
CA LYS A 5 8.52 -12.37 26.21
C LYS A 5 9.19 -13.59 25.57
N LYS A 6 9.36 -14.71 26.31
CA LYS A 6 10.01 -15.92 25.79
C LYS A 6 9.16 -16.69 24.76
N ASN A 7 7.86 -16.39 24.66
CA ASN A 7 6.96 -17.10 23.74
C ASN A 7 6.72 -16.35 22.41
N ILE A 8 6.81 -15.01 22.40
CA ILE A 8 6.55 -14.18 21.21
C ILE A 8 7.41 -14.59 20.01
N GLN A 9 8.70 -14.87 20.22
CA GLN A 9 9.60 -15.18 19.11
C GLN A 9 9.31 -16.53 18.42
N LYS A 10 8.58 -17.43 19.08
CA LYS A 10 8.22 -18.74 18.54
C LYS A 10 6.94 -18.73 17.71
N LEU A 11 6.15 -17.67 17.80
CA LEU A 11 4.88 -17.54 17.08
C LEU A 11 5.12 -17.37 15.58
N THR A 12 4.23 -17.91 14.75
CA THR A 12 4.21 -17.64 13.30
C THR A 12 3.82 -16.19 13.03
N ASN A 13 3.91 -15.74 11.78
CA ASN A 13 3.53 -14.37 11.44
C ASN A 13 2.02 -14.14 11.64
N GLU A 14 1.23 -15.15 11.33
CA GLU A 14 -0.23 -15.18 11.46
C GLU A 14 -0.61 -15.11 12.94
N GLN A 15 0.01 -15.95 13.78
CA GLN A 15 -0.20 -15.95 15.23
C GLN A 15 0.19 -14.61 15.88
N LEU A 16 1.31 -13.99 15.46
CA LEU A 16 1.70 -12.67 15.95
C LEU A 16 0.65 -11.61 15.61
N LEU A 17 0.07 -11.67 14.42
CA LEU A 17 -0.94 -10.72 13.98
C LEU A 17 -2.28 -10.94 14.71
N GLU A 18 -2.69 -12.19 14.88
CA GLU A 18 -3.88 -12.56 15.65
C GLU A 18 -3.77 -12.11 17.11
N GLU A 19 -2.64 -12.38 17.76
CA GLU A 19 -2.38 -11.94 19.13
C GLU A 19 -2.36 -10.41 19.25
N TYR A 20 -1.80 -9.71 18.27
CA TYR A 20 -1.91 -8.25 18.20
C TYR A 20 -3.38 -7.80 18.09
N TYR A 21 -4.21 -8.43 17.24
CA TYR A 21 -5.61 -8.04 17.14
C TYR A 21 -6.41 -8.30 18.41
N ARG A 22 -6.13 -9.41 19.10
CA ARG A 22 -6.78 -9.82 20.35
C ARG A 22 -6.41 -8.92 21.53
N THR A 23 -5.13 -8.58 21.66
CA THR A 23 -4.59 -7.90 22.86
C THR A 23 -4.33 -6.41 22.66
N LYS A 24 -4.14 -5.98 21.40
CA LYS A 24 -3.60 -4.68 21.00
C LYS A 24 -2.21 -4.38 21.59
N ASP A 25 -1.48 -5.40 22.06
CA ASP A 25 -0.12 -5.25 22.57
C ASP A 25 0.86 -5.08 21.40
N VAL A 26 1.50 -3.91 21.36
CA VAL A 26 2.46 -3.51 20.32
C VAL A 26 3.72 -4.38 20.29
N ASN A 27 4.01 -5.17 21.33
CA ASN A 27 5.13 -6.10 21.31
C ASN A 27 4.97 -7.19 20.23
N TYR A 28 3.74 -7.70 20.02
CA TYR A 28 3.46 -8.68 18.96
C TYR A 28 3.63 -8.07 17.57
N LEU A 29 3.13 -6.83 17.38
CA LEU A 29 3.33 -6.08 16.14
C LEU A 29 4.81 -5.77 15.90
N GLY A 30 5.55 -5.39 16.94
CA GLY A 30 6.99 -5.14 16.86
C GLY A 30 7.77 -6.38 16.42
N ALA A 31 7.47 -7.54 17.01
CA ALA A 31 8.08 -8.81 16.62
C ALA A 31 7.74 -9.20 15.17
N LEU A 32 6.49 -9.02 14.76
CA LEU A 32 6.04 -9.27 13.39
C LEU A 32 6.76 -8.33 12.41
N TYR A 33 6.75 -7.03 12.67
CA TYR A 33 7.38 -6.03 11.83
C TYR A 33 8.88 -6.24 11.69
N HIS A 34 9.57 -6.60 12.80
CA HIS A 34 11.00 -6.86 12.80
C HIS A 34 11.40 -7.93 11.75
N ARG A 35 10.58 -8.97 11.57
CA ARG A 35 10.80 -10.01 10.54
C ARG A 35 10.70 -9.48 9.12
N PHE A 36 10.00 -8.37 8.90
CA PHE A 36 9.81 -7.74 7.59
C PHE A 36 10.68 -6.49 7.38
N ILE A 37 11.57 -6.13 8.31
CA ILE A 37 12.51 -5.01 8.12
C ILE A 37 13.29 -5.12 6.79
N PRO A 38 13.82 -6.29 6.37
CA PRO A 38 14.51 -6.40 5.09
C PRO A 38 13.62 -6.06 3.89
N LEU A 39 12.34 -6.48 3.91
CA LEU A 39 11.36 -6.13 2.88
C LEU A 39 11.10 -4.63 2.85
N VAL A 40 10.88 -4.02 4.02
CA VAL A 40 10.57 -2.59 4.13
C VAL A 40 11.74 -1.75 3.65
N VAL A 41 12.94 -1.98 4.21
CA VAL A 41 14.14 -1.23 3.84
C VAL A 41 14.49 -1.45 2.38
N GLY A 42 14.42 -2.69 1.87
CA GLY A 42 14.67 -2.97 0.46
C GLY A 42 13.70 -2.25 -0.48
N THR A 43 12.42 -2.19 -0.09
CA THR A 43 11.41 -1.42 -0.83
C THR A 43 11.68 0.07 -0.76
N CYS A 44 11.98 0.63 0.42
CA CYS A 44 12.34 2.03 0.57
C CYS A 44 13.58 2.40 -0.26
N MET A 45 14.61 1.57 -0.23
CA MET A 45 15.82 1.74 -1.06
C MET A 45 15.49 1.75 -2.55
N LYS A 46 14.59 0.86 -3.00
CA LYS A 46 14.15 0.80 -4.40
C LYS A 46 13.57 2.12 -4.89
N TYR A 47 12.74 2.79 -4.07
CA TYR A 47 12.05 4.03 -4.46
C TYR A 47 12.84 5.30 -4.13
N LEU A 48 13.40 5.40 -2.92
CA LEU A 48 14.03 6.63 -2.43
C LEU A 48 15.49 6.78 -2.86
N LYS A 49 16.14 5.68 -3.30
CA LYS A 49 17.53 5.64 -3.77
C LYS A 49 18.54 6.26 -2.79
N ASN A 50 18.21 6.29 -1.50
CA ASN A 50 19.02 6.89 -0.45
C ASN A 50 18.89 6.07 0.84
N GLN A 51 20.04 5.65 1.38
CA GLN A 51 20.09 4.75 2.55
C GLN A 51 19.61 5.39 3.84
N ALA A 52 19.96 6.66 4.09
CA ALA A 52 19.50 7.38 5.27
C ALA A 52 17.97 7.55 5.23
N LYS A 53 17.45 8.08 4.12
CA LYS A 53 16.00 8.23 3.91
C LYS A 53 15.25 6.89 4.03
N ALA A 54 15.82 5.80 3.51
CA ALA A 54 15.20 4.49 3.59
C ALA A 54 15.12 3.95 5.04
N LYS A 55 16.15 4.19 5.85
CA LYS A 55 16.14 3.84 7.28
C LYS A 55 15.11 4.68 8.03
N ASP A 56 15.07 5.98 7.82
CA ASP A 56 14.10 6.89 8.47
C ASP A 56 12.67 6.50 8.08
N ALA A 57 12.39 6.33 6.79
CA ALA A 57 11.09 5.88 6.30
C ALA A 57 10.67 4.53 6.91
N SER A 58 11.60 3.60 7.15
CA SER A 58 11.29 2.33 7.79
C SER A 58 10.77 2.50 9.24
N MET A 59 11.18 3.55 9.95
CA MET A 59 10.65 3.85 11.28
C MET A 59 9.25 4.48 11.18
N ASP A 60 9.07 5.44 10.27
CA ASP A 60 7.77 6.07 10.03
C ASP A 60 6.70 5.07 9.56
N ILE A 61 7.10 4.07 8.78
CA ILE A 61 6.22 2.99 8.33
C ILE A 61 5.77 2.13 9.50
N TYR A 62 6.67 1.83 10.45
CA TYR A 62 6.26 1.12 11.67
C TYR A 62 5.19 1.90 12.44
N GLU A 63 5.40 3.20 12.65
CA GLU A 63 4.40 4.05 13.30
C GLU A 63 3.07 4.06 12.52
N THR A 64 3.15 4.14 11.19
CA THR A 64 1.98 4.05 10.31
C THR A 64 1.24 2.72 10.48
N CYS A 65 1.97 1.60 10.62
CA CYS A 65 1.38 0.29 10.86
C CYS A 65 0.61 0.23 12.18
N THR A 66 1.19 0.77 13.27
CA THR A 66 0.52 0.82 14.59
C THR A 66 -0.80 1.59 14.56
N LYS A 67 -0.91 2.62 13.70
CA LYS A 67 -2.14 3.40 13.52
C LYS A 67 -3.14 2.68 12.63
N LYS A 68 -2.71 2.14 11.49
CA LYS A 68 -3.60 1.53 10.50
C LYS A 68 -4.18 0.19 10.96
N LEU A 69 -3.39 -0.66 11.61
CA LEU A 69 -3.84 -1.99 12.06
C LEU A 69 -4.82 -1.93 13.23
N LYS A 70 -5.06 -0.75 13.83
CA LYS A 70 -6.14 -0.61 14.82
C LYS A 70 -7.52 -0.79 14.20
N ASN A 71 -7.69 -0.34 12.95
CA ASN A 71 -8.99 -0.26 12.26
C ASN A 71 -9.07 -1.15 11.01
N ALA A 72 -7.96 -1.74 10.59
CA ALA A 72 -7.89 -2.60 9.42
C ALA A 72 -7.93 -4.07 9.84
N ASP A 73 -8.71 -4.87 9.11
CA ASP A 73 -8.66 -6.33 9.18
C ASP A 73 -7.75 -6.84 8.06
N VAL A 74 -6.52 -7.20 8.42
CA VAL A 74 -5.47 -7.63 7.49
C VAL A 74 -5.21 -9.11 7.70
N HIS A 75 -5.47 -9.91 6.66
CA HIS A 75 -5.15 -11.36 6.67
C HIS A 75 -3.77 -11.66 6.04
N HIS A 76 -3.33 -10.86 5.06
CA HIS A 76 -2.04 -11.05 4.37
C HIS A 76 -1.06 -9.93 4.69
N PHE A 77 -0.41 -10.01 5.86
CA PHE A 77 0.44 -8.94 6.38
C PHE A 77 1.56 -8.52 5.43
N LYS A 78 2.28 -9.48 4.82
CA LYS A 78 3.40 -9.21 3.91
C LYS A 78 2.98 -8.31 2.73
N SER A 79 1.90 -8.70 2.04
CA SER A 79 1.38 -7.97 0.87
C SER A 79 0.86 -6.59 1.28
N TRP A 80 0.13 -6.53 2.39
CA TRP A 80 -0.35 -5.27 2.94
C TRP A 80 0.80 -4.32 3.32
N LEU A 81 1.84 -4.82 3.99
CA LEU A 81 3.00 -4.05 4.42
C LEU A 81 3.81 -3.54 3.23
N TYR A 82 3.96 -4.35 2.17
CA TYR A 82 4.58 -3.88 0.93
C TYR A 82 3.82 -2.69 0.33
N VAL A 83 2.49 -2.76 0.26
CA VAL A 83 1.65 -1.66 -0.24
C VAL A 83 1.78 -0.41 0.65
N VAL A 84 1.76 -0.57 1.98
CA VAL A 84 1.97 0.54 2.92
C VAL A 84 3.34 1.19 2.69
N THR A 85 4.38 0.39 2.55
CA THR A 85 5.76 0.84 2.33
C THR A 85 5.92 1.58 1.01
N LYS A 86 5.45 0.99 -0.09
CA LYS A 86 5.44 1.61 -1.41
C LYS A 86 4.73 2.96 -1.38
N ASN A 87 3.54 3.01 -0.80
CA ASN A 87 2.74 4.24 -0.74
C ASN A 87 3.40 5.32 0.12
N HIS A 88 4.06 4.92 1.22
CA HIS A 88 4.84 5.84 2.03
C HIS A 88 5.97 6.47 1.22
N CYS A 89 6.75 5.67 0.48
CA CYS A 89 7.83 6.17 -0.36
C CYS A 89 7.33 7.09 -1.46
N LEU A 90 6.26 6.71 -2.16
CA LEU A 90 5.66 7.53 -3.21
C LEU A 90 5.14 8.87 -2.67
N MET A 91 4.57 8.88 -1.46
CA MET A 91 4.14 10.12 -0.80
C MET A 91 5.34 11.01 -0.45
N GLN A 92 6.42 10.45 0.09
CA GLN A 92 7.66 11.21 0.33
C GLN A 92 8.20 11.81 -0.96
N LEU A 93 8.33 11.02 -2.03
CA LEU A 93 8.80 11.50 -3.33
C LEU A 93 7.91 12.61 -3.92
N ARG A 94 6.59 12.57 -3.68
CA ARG A 94 5.69 13.65 -4.09
C ARG A 94 5.89 14.92 -3.27
N LYS A 95 6.08 14.79 -1.96
CA LYS A 95 6.40 15.95 -1.10
C LYS A 95 7.73 16.55 -1.50
N ASP A 96 8.74 15.71 -1.67
CA ASP A 96 10.05 16.10 -2.17
C ASP A 96 9.89 16.79 -3.53
N LYS A 97 9.13 16.22 -4.49
CA LYS A 97 8.87 16.88 -5.78
C LYS A 97 8.10 18.19 -5.67
N LYS A 98 7.16 18.34 -4.74
CA LYS A 98 6.43 19.61 -4.53
C LYS A 98 7.34 20.68 -3.93
N ASN A 99 8.15 20.31 -2.95
CA ASN A 99 9.17 21.19 -2.37
C ASN A 99 10.24 21.51 -3.41
N LEU A 100 10.63 20.52 -4.20
CA LEU A 100 11.59 20.65 -5.28
C LEU A 100 11.00 21.51 -6.41
N ILE A 101 9.72 21.43 -6.80
CA ILE A 101 9.11 22.39 -7.75
C ILE A 101 9.07 23.82 -7.17
N HIS A 102 8.97 23.96 -5.85
CA HIS A 102 9.13 25.25 -5.19
C HIS A 102 10.59 25.75 -5.21
N ASP A 103 11.55 24.83 -5.18
CA ASP A 103 13.00 25.10 -5.20
C ASP A 103 13.63 25.06 -6.62
N LEU A 104 12.94 24.51 -7.64
CA LEU A 104 13.43 24.23 -9.00
C LEU A 104 13.01 25.30 -10.00
N GLU A 105 13.49 26.51 -9.71
CA GLU A 105 14.13 27.32 -10.75
C GLU A 105 15.51 26.76 -11.17
N LYS A 106 15.93 25.56 -10.73
CA LYS A 106 17.27 25.00 -10.98
C LYS A 106 17.37 23.47 -11.02
N HIS A 107 17.23 22.91 -12.23
CA HIS A 107 17.79 21.64 -12.71
C HIS A 107 16.96 20.33 -12.73
N GLU A 108 17.20 19.61 -13.83
CA GLU A 108 16.41 18.56 -14.46
C GLU A 108 16.39 17.17 -13.78
N ASN A 109 15.22 16.56 -13.94
CA ASN A 109 14.89 15.16 -14.30
C ASN A 109 15.84 14.01 -13.96
N THR A 110 15.27 12.96 -13.35
CA THR A 110 15.77 11.59 -13.47
C THR A 110 14.60 10.62 -13.69
N ILE A 111 14.71 9.84 -14.76
CA ILE A 111 13.80 8.77 -15.18
C ILE A 111 14.06 7.55 -14.29
N VAL A 112 12.99 6.89 -13.81
CA VAL A 112 13.09 5.65 -13.03
C VAL A 112 12.74 4.46 -13.92
N GLU A 113 13.74 3.64 -14.22
CA GLU A 113 13.57 2.31 -14.82
C GLU A 113 12.84 1.36 -13.84
N GLN A 114 11.85 0.64 -14.39
CA GLN A 114 11.13 -0.42 -13.69
C GLN A 114 11.84 -1.76 -13.91
N ASN A 115 12.20 -2.43 -12.81
CA ASN A 115 12.40 -3.87 -12.80
C ASN A 115 11.46 -4.50 -11.76
N GLY A 116 10.78 -5.56 -12.22
CA GLY A 116 9.55 -6.13 -11.69
C GLY A 116 9.70 -6.87 -10.37
N TYR A 117 8.62 -6.87 -9.62
CA TYR A 117 8.23 -8.01 -8.80
C TYR A 117 6.90 -8.47 -9.40
N ASP A 118 6.99 -9.47 -10.27
CA ASP A 118 5.84 -10.20 -10.81
C ASP A 118 5.24 -11.03 -9.70
N PHE A 119 4.02 -10.68 -9.29
CA PHE A 119 3.13 -11.59 -8.60
C PHE A 119 1.68 -11.29 -8.98
N VAL A 120 1.45 -11.11 -10.28
CA VAL A 120 0.14 -11.27 -10.91
C VAL A 120 0.46 -11.89 -12.27
N LYS A 121 -0.09 -13.08 -12.57
CA LYS A 121 0.09 -13.67 -13.92
C LYS A 121 -0.43 -12.67 -14.95
N GLU A 122 0.20 -12.53 -16.11
CA GLU A 122 -0.27 -11.63 -17.18
C GLU A 122 -1.76 -11.83 -17.49
N GLU A 123 -2.22 -13.08 -17.43
CA GLU A 123 -3.63 -13.47 -17.55
C GLU A 123 -4.53 -12.83 -16.47
N GLN A 124 -4.09 -12.77 -15.22
CA GLN A 124 -4.82 -12.11 -14.12
C GLN A 124 -4.80 -10.58 -14.27
N LEU A 125 -3.75 -10.00 -14.86
CA LEU A 125 -3.69 -8.57 -15.18
C LEU A 125 -4.67 -8.21 -16.31
N GLN A 126 -4.74 -9.04 -17.35
CA GLN A 126 -5.68 -8.87 -18.47
C GLN A 126 -7.14 -9.04 -18.02
N GLN A 127 -7.40 -10.03 -17.17
CA GLN A 127 -8.72 -10.22 -16.55
C GLN A 127 -9.07 -9.03 -15.66
N LEU A 128 -8.14 -8.52 -14.85
CA LEU A 128 -8.37 -7.33 -14.03
C LEU A 128 -8.64 -6.09 -14.89
N SER A 129 -7.93 -5.89 -16.00
CA SER A 129 -8.19 -4.76 -16.91
C SER A 129 -9.57 -4.86 -17.55
N ALA A 130 -9.99 -6.05 -17.98
CA ALA A 130 -11.32 -6.26 -18.55
C ALA A 130 -12.43 -5.99 -17.52
N VAL A 131 -12.23 -6.37 -16.25
CA VAL A 131 -13.22 -6.10 -15.20
C VAL A 131 -13.27 -4.62 -14.81
N LEU A 132 -12.16 -3.89 -14.93
CA LEU A 132 -12.18 -2.43 -14.73
C LEU A 132 -13.03 -1.72 -15.78
N GLU A 133 -13.17 -2.26 -17.00
CA GLU A 133 -14.01 -1.68 -18.05
C GLU A 133 -15.51 -1.78 -17.74
N ASP A 134 -15.94 -2.75 -16.93
CA ASP A 134 -17.33 -2.92 -16.50
C ASP A 134 -17.75 -1.89 -15.42
N LEU A 135 -16.79 -1.17 -14.82
CA LEU A 135 -17.11 -0.04 -13.95
C LEU A 135 -17.57 1.15 -14.79
N ASN A 136 -18.44 1.99 -14.22
CA ASN A 136 -18.73 3.27 -14.86
C ASN A 136 -17.45 4.11 -15.03
N PRO A 137 -17.40 5.00 -16.05
CA PRO A 137 -16.16 5.69 -16.41
C PRO A 137 -15.51 6.43 -15.24
N GLU A 138 -16.30 7.13 -14.42
CA GLU A 138 -15.78 7.92 -13.30
C GLU A 138 -15.22 7.03 -12.19
N GLN A 139 -15.85 5.89 -11.90
CA GLN A 139 -15.31 4.88 -10.97
C GLN A 139 -14.03 4.27 -11.53
N ARG A 140 -14.01 3.86 -12.80
CA ARG A 140 -12.83 3.28 -13.46
C ARG A 140 -11.65 4.24 -13.43
N ASP A 141 -11.86 5.50 -13.78
CA ASP A 141 -10.80 6.52 -13.82
C ASP A 141 -10.28 6.80 -12.42
N CYS A 142 -11.18 6.98 -11.44
CA CYS A 142 -10.79 7.18 -10.05
C CYS A 142 -10.03 5.97 -9.48
N ILE A 143 -10.49 4.74 -9.74
CA ILE A 143 -9.84 3.50 -9.31
C ILE A 143 -8.47 3.35 -9.97
N SER A 144 -8.37 3.62 -11.27
CA SER A 144 -7.13 3.51 -12.04
C SER A 144 -6.09 4.52 -11.55
N LEU A 145 -6.49 5.78 -11.38
CA LEU A 145 -5.59 6.82 -10.89
C LEU A 145 -5.14 6.55 -9.45
N PHE A 146 -6.05 6.06 -8.60
CA PHE A 146 -5.74 5.77 -7.20
C PHE A 146 -4.86 4.53 -7.04
N TYR A 147 -5.23 3.39 -7.64
CA TYR A 147 -4.56 2.11 -7.39
C TYR A 147 -3.41 1.84 -8.37
N LEU A 148 -3.54 2.24 -9.65
CA LEU A 148 -2.51 1.95 -10.66
C LEU A 148 -1.49 3.08 -10.75
N LYS A 149 -1.95 4.34 -10.71
CA LYS A 149 -1.08 5.54 -10.77
C LYS A 149 -0.73 6.10 -9.38
N ASN A 150 -1.23 5.47 -8.31
CA ASN A 150 -0.99 5.81 -6.91
C ASN A 150 -1.42 7.23 -6.48
N LYS A 151 -2.19 7.99 -7.29
CA LYS A 151 -2.54 9.39 -6.99
C LYS A 151 -3.36 9.49 -5.68
N CYS A 152 -3.13 10.55 -4.90
CA CYS A 152 -3.96 10.83 -3.73
C CYS A 152 -5.31 11.43 -4.15
N TYR A 153 -6.29 11.47 -3.25
CA TYR A 153 -7.62 12.01 -3.57
C TYR A 153 -7.58 13.44 -4.10
N GLN A 154 -6.68 14.28 -3.57
CA GLN A 154 -6.51 15.66 -4.03
C GLN A 154 -5.98 15.71 -5.46
N GLU A 155 -4.94 14.92 -5.77
CA GLU A 155 -4.36 14.84 -7.11
C GLU A 155 -5.35 14.27 -8.13
N ILE A 156 -6.26 13.38 -7.72
CA ILE A 156 -7.33 12.85 -8.57
C ILE A 156 -8.40 13.91 -8.80
N ALA A 157 -8.81 14.62 -7.74
CA ALA A 157 -9.78 15.71 -7.81
C ALA A 157 -9.32 16.80 -8.78
N GLU A 158 -8.06 17.22 -8.66
CA GLU A 158 -7.42 18.17 -9.57
C GLU A 158 -7.34 17.61 -11.00
N HIS A 159 -6.91 16.36 -11.16
CA HIS A 159 -6.72 15.78 -12.49
C HIS A 159 -8.01 15.54 -13.27
N LEU A 160 -9.09 15.16 -12.59
CA LEU A 160 -10.40 14.92 -13.20
C LEU A 160 -11.33 16.14 -13.14
N ASN A 161 -10.84 17.27 -12.61
CA ASN A 161 -11.66 18.46 -12.32
C ASN A 161 -12.96 18.09 -11.56
N MET A 162 -12.81 17.28 -10.51
CA MET A 162 -13.90 16.67 -9.77
C MET A 162 -13.80 17.03 -8.29
N GLU A 163 -14.93 17.30 -7.63
CA GLU A 163 -14.96 17.53 -6.19
C GLU A 163 -14.35 16.36 -5.39
N LEU A 164 -13.54 16.67 -4.38
CA LEU A 164 -12.89 15.68 -3.52
C LEU A 164 -13.87 14.67 -2.90
N LYS A 165 -15.08 15.13 -2.56
CA LYS A 165 -16.16 14.27 -2.01
C LYS A 165 -16.64 13.24 -3.04
N LYS A 166 -16.78 13.65 -4.31
CA LYS A 166 -17.13 12.75 -5.42
C LYS A 166 -16.01 11.75 -5.67
N VAL A 167 -14.75 12.18 -5.71
CA VAL A 167 -13.59 11.27 -5.85
C VAL A 167 -13.59 10.17 -4.79
N LYS A 168 -13.76 10.54 -3.50
CA LYS A 168 -13.86 9.56 -2.41
C LYS A 168 -15.01 8.57 -2.62
N SER A 169 -16.17 9.07 -3.03
CA SER A 169 -17.36 8.25 -3.31
C SER A 169 -17.13 7.29 -4.50
N HIS A 170 -16.58 7.78 -5.62
CA HIS A 170 -16.26 6.95 -6.78
C HIS A 170 -15.24 5.86 -6.46
N ILE A 171 -14.21 6.15 -5.65
CA ILE A 171 -13.24 5.14 -5.22
C ILE A 171 -13.89 4.11 -4.31
N GLN A 172 -14.71 4.54 -3.34
CA GLN A 172 -15.38 3.62 -2.43
C GLN A 172 -16.36 2.70 -3.16
N ASN A 173 -17.21 3.27 -4.01
CA ASN A 173 -18.22 2.52 -4.78
C ASN A 173 -17.58 1.68 -5.88
N GLY A 174 -16.57 2.21 -6.58
CA GLY A 174 -15.79 1.48 -7.58
C GLY A 174 -15.11 0.26 -6.97
N LYS A 175 -14.53 0.37 -5.77
CA LYS A 175 -13.93 -0.77 -5.06
C LYS A 175 -14.97 -1.83 -4.71
N ARG A 176 -16.15 -1.42 -4.24
CA ARG A 176 -17.26 -2.34 -3.93
C ARG A 176 -17.72 -3.08 -5.18
N ASN A 177 -17.95 -2.36 -6.26
CA ASN A 177 -18.42 -2.91 -7.54
C ASN A 177 -17.38 -3.83 -8.16
N LEU A 178 -16.11 -3.43 -8.14
CA LEU A 178 -14.99 -4.25 -8.60
C LEU A 178 -14.93 -5.58 -7.84
N ARG A 179 -15.16 -5.58 -6.52
CA ARG A 179 -15.22 -6.83 -5.73
C ARG A 179 -16.35 -7.74 -6.17
N ILE A 180 -17.53 -7.19 -6.47
CA ILE A 180 -18.70 -7.95 -6.92
C ILE A 180 -18.39 -8.59 -8.29
N LEU A 181 -17.94 -7.78 -9.26
CA LEU A 181 -17.62 -8.25 -10.60
C LEU A 181 -16.53 -9.34 -10.60
N LEU A 182 -15.49 -9.17 -9.78
CA LEU A 182 -14.43 -10.16 -9.62
C LEU A 182 -14.93 -11.48 -9.01
N SER A 183 -15.94 -11.43 -8.14
CA SER A 183 -16.57 -12.63 -7.54
C SER A 183 -17.52 -13.35 -8.50
N GLU A 184 -18.20 -12.60 -9.38
CA GLU A 184 -19.08 -13.15 -10.42
C GLU A 184 -18.29 -13.82 -11.54
N LYS A 185 -17.15 -13.24 -11.92
CA LYS A 185 -16.27 -13.74 -13.00
C LYS A 185 -15.27 -14.82 -12.54
N ASP A 186 -15.35 -15.27 -11.29
CA ASP A 186 -14.52 -16.34 -10.72
C ASP A 186 -12.99 -16.11 -10.76
N ILE A 187 -12.54 -14.86 -10.96
CA ILE A 187 -11.11 -14.52 -11.15
C ILE A 187 -10.28 -14.79 -9.87
N PHE A 188 -10.93 -14.85 -8.71
CA PHE A 188 -10.27 -15.05 -7.41
C PHE A 188 -10.96 -16.05 -6.46
N LYS A 189 -11.88 -16.92 -6.91
CA LYS A 189 -12.39 -17.97 -6.01
C LYS A 189 -11.28 -18.94 -5.65
N ASP A 190 -11.08 -19.09 -4.34
CA ASP A 190 -10.23 -20.01 -3.59
C ASP A 190 -9.04 -20.67 -4.31
N ARG A 191 -7.84 -20.26 -3.91
CA ARG A 191 -6.83 -21.25 -3.54
C ARG A 191 -6.56 -21.05 -2.06
N GLY A 192 -7.11 -21.96 -1.25
CA GLY A 192 -6.78 -22.08 0.17
C GLY A 192 -5.31 -22.34 0.42
#